data_AF-A0A2M7H7J6-F1
#
_entry.id   AF-A0A2M7H7J6-F1
#
_cell.length_a   1.000
_cell.length_b   1.000
_cell.length_c   1.000
_cell.angle_alpha   90.00
_cell.angle_beta   90.00
_cell.angle_gamma   90.00
#
_symmetry.space_group_name_H-M   'P 1'
#
loop_
_entity.id
_entity.type
_entity.pdbx_description
1 polymer ?
#
loop_
_entity_poly.entity_id
_entity_poly.type
_entity_poly.pdbx_seq_one_letter_code
_entity_poly.pdbx_strand_id
1 'polypeptide(L)'
;DDFRSIWAEPSERKDLIDKLPDDGRGVRLLREIMQWQEYDLYDVLTQIAYGMAPKTRKERAEALRYKHADWFKSLPLQTENTLIALAQQFVKGGTDELESPYVFSAPEVKEAGGLEALKALGEPRDIISETKRRLFAV
;
A
#
# COMPACT_ATOMS: atom_id res chain seq x y z
N ASP A 1 12.69 -11.28 0.76
CA ASP A 1 12.28 -10.21 -0.17
C ASP A 1 11.22 -10.66 -1.17
N ASP A 2 11.18 -11.93 -1.55
CA ASP A 2 10.24 -12.47 -2.55
C ASP A 2 8.76 -12.17 -2.28
N PHE A 3 8.27 -12.35 -1.04
CA PHE A 3 6.87 -12.06 -0.71
C PHE A 3 6.50 -10.58 -0.88
N ARG A 4 7.41 -9.66 -0.55
CA ARG A 4 7.18 -8.21 -0.70
C ARG A 4 7.06 -7.84 -2.17
N SER A 5 7.92 -8.40 -3.01
CA SER A 5 7.90 -8.19 -4.47
C SER A 5 6.58 -8.69 -5.07
N ILE A 6 6.16 -9.90 -4.70
CA ILE A 6 4.88 -10.48 -5.11
C ILE A 6 3.72 -9.60 -4.65
N TRP A 7 3.71 -9.15 -3.40
CA TRP A 7 2.61 -8.36 -2.86
C TRP A 7 2.49 -6.96 -3.51
N ALA A 8 3.63 -6.35 -3.86
CA ALA A 8 3.68 -5.04 -4.49
C ALA A 8 3.17 -5.08 -5.95
N GLU A 9 3.23 -6.21 -6.65
CA GLU A 9 2.68 -6.36 -8.00
C GLU A 9 1.23 -6.87 -7.96
N PRO A 10 0.23 -6.10 -8.44
CA PRO A 10 -1.18 -6.47 -8.30
C PRO A 10 -1.54 -7.82 -8.92
N SER A 11 -0.99 -8.16 -10.09
CA SER A 11 -1.27 -9.44 -10.75
C SER A 11 -0.70 -10.61 -9.97
N GLU A 12 0.55 -10.51 -9.50
CA GLU A 12 1.17 -11.56 -8.71
C GLU A 12 0.49 -11.72 -7.35
N ARG A 13 0.11 -10.61 -6.71
CA ARG A 13 -0.68 -10.64 -5.47
C ARG A 13 -2.03 -11.32 -5.69
N LYS A 14 -2.71 -11.03 -6.80
CA LYS A 14 -3.97 -11.70 -7.14
C LYS A 14 -3.75 -13.20 -7.29
N ASP A 15 -2.75 -13.63 -8.06
CA ASP A 15 -2.43 -15.04 -8.26
C ASP A 15 -2.07 -15.76 -6.94
N LEU A 16 -1.43 -15.05 -6.01
CA LEU A 16 -1.16 -15.54 -4.66
C LEU A 16 -2.45 -15.73 -3.86
N ILE A 17 -3.34 -14.72 -3.84
CA ILE A 17 -4.60 -14.75 -3.09
C ILE A 17 -5.54 -15.83 -3.63
N ASP A 18 -5.62 -15.97 -4.95
CA ASP A 18 -6.44 -16.99 -5.63
C ASP A 18 -5.96 -18.42 -5.33
N LYS A 19 -4.71 -18.61 -4.86
CA LYS A 19 -4.19 -19.91 -4.40
C LYS A 19 -4.46 -20.19 -2.92
N LEU A 20 -4.91 -19.21 -2.15
CA LEU A 20 -5.29 -19.42 -0.75
C LEU A 20 -6.64 -20.12 -0.66
N PRO A 21 -6.92 -20.86 0.43
CA PRO A 21 -8.22 -21.46 0.65
C PRO A 21 -9.36 -20.45 0.51
N ASP A 22 -10.40 -20.85 -0.24
CA ASP A 22 -11.57 -20.03 -0.55
C ASP A 22 -11.22 -18.64 -1.12
N ASP A 23 -10.23 -18.56 -2.01
CA ASP A 23 -9.77 -17.31 -2.66
C ASP A 23 -9.35 -16.24 -1.64
N GLY A 24 -8.75 -16.68 -0.53
CA GLY A 24 -8.31 -15.81 0.56
C GLY A 24 -9.43 -15.35 1.52
N ARG A 25 -10.67 -15.83 1.36
CA ARG A 25 -11.77 -15.54 2.31
C ARG A 25 -11.44 -15.98 3.73
N GLY A 26 -10.78 -17.13 3.89
CA GLY A 26 -10.37 -17.64 5.20
C GLY A 26 -9.47 -16.66 5.95
N VAL A 27 -8.52 -16.02 5.25
CA VAL A 27 -7.60 -15.05 5.86
C VAL A 27 -8.33 -13.74 6.20
N ARG A 28 -9.25 -13.29 5.36
CA ARG A 28 -10.10 -12.14 5.65
C ARG A 28 -11.00 -12.39 6.87
N LEU A 29 -11.60 -13.58 6.98
CA LEU A 29 -12.39 -13.97 8.15
C LEU A 29 -11.54 -14.05 9.42
N LEU A 30 -10.34 -14.62 9.33
CA LEU A 30 -9.41 -14.66 10.46
C LEU A 30 -9.06 -13.26 10.95
N ARG A 31 -8.81 -12.31 10.03
CA ARG A 31 -8.57 -10.91 10.36
C ARG A 31 -9.75 -10.29 11.15
N GLU A 32 -10.99 -10.62 10.79
CA GLU A 32 -12.17 -10.17 11.53
C GLU A 32 -12.26 -10.80 12.93
N ILE A 33 -12.13 -12.13 13.02
CA ILE A 33 -12.22 -12.88 14.29
C ILE A 33 -11.15 -12.43 15.29
N MET A 34 -9.94 -12.18 14.81
CA MET A 34 -8.80 -11.75 15.63
C MET A 34 -8.84 -10.25 15.98
N GLN A 35 -9.84 -9.50 15.49
CA GLN A 35 -9.92 -8.05 15.64
C GLN A 35 -8.70 -7.32 15.07
N TRP A 36 -8.24 -7.77 13.90
CA TRP A 36 -7.03 -7.29 13.21
C TRP A 36 -7.35 -6.36 12.03
N GLN A 37 -8.46 -5.62 12.10
CA GLN A 37 -8.93 -4.75 11.02
C GLN A 37 -8.00 -3.54 10.75
N GLU A 38 -7.09 -3.22 11.67
CA GLU A 38 -6.10 -2.15 11.48
C GLU A 38 -4.88 -2.59 10.64
N TYR A 39 -4.66 -3.89 10.50
CA TYR A 39 -3.54 -4.48 9.75
C TYR A 39 -3.92 -4.71 8.29
N ASP A 40 -3.00 -4.49 7.35
CA ASP A 40 -3.23 -4.88 5.97
C ASP A 40 -3.26 -6.42 5.82
N LEU A 41 -3.87 -6.94 4.76
CA LEU A 41 -3.84 -8.39 4.50
C LEU A 41 -2.40 -8.90 4.33
N TYR A 42 -1.50 -8.05 3.84
CA TYR A 42 -0.05 -8.29 3.87
C TYR A 42 0.44 -8.68 5.27
N ASP A 43 0.14 -7.84 6.26
CA ASP A 43 0.62 -8.00 7.63
C ASP A 43 0.06 -9.27 8.27
N VAL A 44 -1.23 -9.53 8.06
CA VAL A 44 -1.89 -10.76 8.52
C VAL A 44 -1.18 -12.00 7.94
N LEU A 45 -0.93 -12.02 6.63
CA LEU A 45 -0.25 -13.14 5.98
C LEU A 45 1.19 -13.30 6.45
N THR A 46 1.94 -12.21 6.63
CA THR A 46 3.32 -12.30 7.11
C THR A 46 3.42 -12.77 8.56
N GLN A 47 2.47 -12.39 9.41
CA GLN A 47 2.39 -12.90 10.78
C GLN A 47 2.11 -14.41 10.80
N ILE A 48 1.18 -14.89 9.96
CA ILE A 48 0.82 -16.31 9.89
C ILE A 48 1.95 -17.15 9.28
N ALA A 49 2.52 -16.69 8.16
CA ALA A 49 3.50 -17.46 7.40
C ALA A 49 4.92 -17.41 8.00
N TYR A 50 5.30 -16.30 8.62
CA TYR A 50 6.68 -16.04 9.04
C TYR A 50 6.82 -15.64 10.51
N GLY A 51 5.73 -15.53 11.27
CA GLY A 51 5.77 -15.06 12.67
C GLY A 51 6.24 -13.61 12.82
N MET A 52 6.15 -12.81 11.75
CA MET A 52 6.58 -11.42 11.75
C MET A 52 5.54 -10.54 12.44
N ALA A 53 5.94 -9.84 13.51
CA ALA A 53 5.09 -8.87 14.20
C ALA A 53 4.42 -7.92 13.20
N PRO A 54 3.08 -7.89 13.12
CA PRO A 54 2.36 -7.15 12.10
C PRO A 54 2.43 -5.65 12.39
N LYS A 55 2.43 -4.82 11.34
CA LYS A 55 2.32 -3.36 11.46
C LYS A 55 0.94 -2.91 11.01
N THR A 56 0.32 -2.02 11.76
CA THR A 56 -0.93 -1.37 11.34
C THR A 56 -0.70 -0.58 10.04
N ARG A 57 -1.78 -0.36 9.29
CA ARG A 57 -1.71 0.46 8.06
C ARG A 57 -1.17 1.86 8.34
N LYS A 58 -1.51 2.41 9.50
CA LYS A 58 -1.01 3.70 9.99
C LYS A 58 0.51 3.67 10.23
N GLU A 59 1.01 2.69 10.97
CA GLU A 59 2.45 2.54 11.22
C GLU A 59 3.24 2.39 9.92
N ARG A 60 2.71 1.67 8.92
CA ARG A 60 3.34 1.56 7.60
C ARG A 60 3.43 2.90 6.88
N ALA A 61 2.33 3.66 6.84
CA ALA A 61 2.32 4.96 6.19
C ALA A 61 3.25 5.97 6.89
N GLU A 62 3.30 5.94 8.22
CA GLU A 62 4.21 6.78 9.02
C GLU A 62 5.68 6.38 8.78
N ALA A 63 5.97 5.07 8.78
CA ALA A 63 7.31 4.57 8.54
C ALA A 63 7.76 4.80 7.09
N LEU A 64 6.86 4.76 6.10
CA LEU A 64 7.14 5.16 4.72
C LEU A 64 7.69 6.58 4.67
N ARG A 65 7.00 7.54 5.29
CA ARG A 65 7.41 8.95 5.33
C ARG A 65 8.74 9.13 6.07
N TYR A 66 8.92 8.44 7.20
CA TYR A 66 10.12 8.58 8.02
C TYR A 66 11.35 7.93 7.39
N LYS A 67 11.26 6.65 7.00
CA LYS A 67 12.41 5.87 6.49
C LYS A 67 12.81 6.23 5.06
N HIS A 68 11.90 6.82 4.28
CA HIS A 68 12.17 7.26 2.91
C HIS A 68 12.08 8.78 2.75
N ALA A 69 12.33 9.54 3.82
CA ALA A 69 12.25 11.01 3.82
C ALA A 69 13.13 11.65 2.72
N ASP A 70 14.33 11.13 2.48
CA ASP A 70 15.23 11.68 1.46
C ASP A 70 14.72 11.44 0.04
N TRP A 71 14.00 10.33 -0.19
CA TRP A 71 13.33 10.10 -1.46
C TRP A 71 12.20 11.11 -1.67
N PHE A 72 11.33 11.33 -0.67
CA PHE A 72 10.27 12.34 -0.76
C PHE A 72 10.82 13.75 -1.01
N LYS A 73 11.87 14.16 -0.28
CA LYS A 73 12.53 15.48 -0.46
C LYS A 73 13.12 15.68 -1.85
N SER A 74 13.41 14.60 -2.58
CA SER A 74 13.94 14.68 -3.94
C SER A 74 12.84 14.92 -4.99
N LEU A 75 11.56 14.81 -4.61
CA LEU A 75 10.42 14.95 -5.52
C LEU A 75 9.95 16.40 -5.59
N PRO A 76 9.30 16.81 -6.69
CA PRO A 76 8.52 18.04 -6.72
C PRO A 76 7.45 18.02 -5.63
N LEU A 77 7.21 19.17 -5.01
CA LEU A 77 6.30 19.32 -3.87
C LEU A 77 4.90 18.74 -4.13
N GLN A 78 4.33 18.96 -5.32
CA GLN A 78 3.02 18.41 -5.69
C GLN A 78 3.04 16.88 -5.80
N THR A 79 4.13 16.30 -6.30
CA THR A 79 4.28 14.85 -6.37
C THR A 79 4.43 14.25 -4.98
N GLU A 80 5.26 14.84 -4.12
CA GLU A 80 5.38 14.45 -2.71
C GLU A 80 4.01 14.46 -2.01
N ASN A 81 3.27 15.56 -2.12
CA ASN A 81 1.95 15.71 -1.53
C ASN A 81 0.98 14.64 -2.05
N THR A 82 0.96 14.40 -3.36
CA THR A 82 0.10 13.36 -3.96
C THR A 82 0.44 11.98 -3.43
N LEU A 83 1.71 11.62 -3.31
CA LEU A 83 2.13 10.33 -2.77
C LEU A 83 1.79 10.17 -1.29
N ILE A 84 1.89 11.24 -0.51
CA ILE A 84 1.44 11.26 0.88
C ILE A 84 -0.07 11.05 0.95
N ALA A 85 -0.85 11.72 0.09
CA ALA A 85 -2.30 11.54 0.04
C ALA A 85 -2.70 10.11 -0.35
N LEU A 86 -1.98 9.48 -1.28
CA LEU A 86 -2.16 8.06 -1.63
C LEU A 86 -1.83 7.14 -0.44
N ALA A 87 -0.75 7.40 0.29
CA ALA A 87 -0.43 6.66 1.51
C ALA A 87 -1.54 6.80 2.57
N GLN A 88 -2.26 7.93 2.63
CA GLN A 88 -3.43 8.07 3.49
C GLN A 88 -4.63 7.24 3.01
N GLN A 89 -4.83 7.05 1.71
CA GLN A 89 -5.85 6.11 1.21
C GLN A 89 -5.52 4.67 1.64
N PHE A 90 -4.24 4.28 1.63
CA PHE A 90 -3.81 3.02 2.22
C PHE A 90 -4.15 2.91 3.72
N VAL A 91 -4.02 3.98 4.51
CA VAL A 91 -4.42 3.94 5.93
C VAL A 91 -5.91 3.63 6.09
N LYS A 92 -6.76 4.21 5.22
CA LYS A 92 -8.23 4.04 5.27
C LYS A 92 -8.66 2.60 4.97
N GLY A 93 -8.18 2.03 3.87
CA GLY A 93 -8.69 0.73 3.38
C GLY A 93 -7.63 -0.30 3.00
N GLY A 94 -6.36 -0.02 3.25
CA GLY A 94 -5.25 -0.91 2.95
C GLY A 94 -4.92 -0.94 1.46
N THR A 95 -4.31 -2.05 1.04
CA THR A 95 -3.90 -2.27 -0.34
C THR A 95 -5.08 -2.17 -1.32
N ASP A 96 -6.25 -2.67 -0.92
CA ASP A 96 -7.47 -2.65 -1.75
C ASP A 96 -7.92 -1.20 -2.05
N GLU A 97 -7.81 -0.28 -1.08
CA GLU A 97 -8.15 1.14 -1.27
C GLU A 97 -7.10 1.90 -2.06
N LEU A 98 -5.81 1.65 -1.79
CA LEU A 98 -4.71 2.26 -2.53
C LEU A 98 -4.76 1.93 -4.03
N GLU A 99 -5.24 0.74 -4.39
CA GLU A 99 -5.34 0.26 -5.76
C GLU A 99 -6.75 0.37 -6.36
N SER A 100 -7.66 1.05 -5.65
CA SER A 100 -8.99 1.35 -6.16
C SER A 100 -8.88 2.10 -7.49
N PRO A 101 -9.69 1.77 -8.51
CA PRO A 101 -9.74 2.55 -9.76
C PRO A 101 -10.19 4.00 -9.51
N TYR A 102 -10.76 4.28 -8.34
CA TYR A 102 -11.21 5.60 -7.92
C TYR A 102 -10.24 6.30 -6.96
N VAL A 103 -9.05 5.76 -6.69
CA VAL A 103 -8.12 6.34 -5.71
C VAL A 103 -7.73 7.79 -6.05
N PHE A 104 -7.55 8.10 -7.34
CA PHE A 104 -7.29 9.47 -7.82
C PHE A 104 -8.52 10.36 -7.86
N SER A 105 -9.71 9.80 -7.63
CA SER A 105 -10.95 10.57 -7.50
C SER A 105 -11.20 11.08 -6.08
N ALA A 106 -10.50 10.52 -5.09
CA ALA A 106 -10.58 10.96 -3.69
C ALA A 106 -10.23 12.46 -3.59
N PRO A 107 -11.03 13.27 -2.86
CA PRO A 107 -10.80 14.71 -2.73
C PRO A 107 -9.38 15.04 -2.27
N GLU A 108 -8.86 14.33 -1.28
CA GLU A 108 -7.54 14.61 -0.71
C GLU A 108 -6.41 14.32 -1.71
N VAL A 109 -6.60 13.34 -2.60
CA VAL A 109 -5.63 13.02 -3.65
C VAL A 109 -5.68 14.06 -4.77
N LYS A 110 -6.88 14.53 -5.15
CA LYS A 110 -7.06 15.60 -6.15
C LYS A 110 -6.44 16.92 -5.67
N GLU A 111 -6.74 17.32 -4.45
CA GLU A 111 -6.23 18.56 -3.84
C GLU A 111 -4.70 18.55 -3.71
N ALA A 112 -4.11 17.37 -3.51
CA ALA A 112 -2.66 17.18 -3.42
C ALA A 112 -1.92 17.20 -4.77
N GLY A 113 -2.64 17.29 -5.90
CA GLY A 113 -2.10 17.35 -7.27
C GLY A 113 -2.56 16.19 -8.17
N GLY A 114 -3.00 15.09 -7.58
CA GLY A 114 -3.60 13.95 -8.28
C GLY A 114 -2.68 13.29 -9.33
N LEU A 115 -3.30 12.64 -10.31
CA LEU A 115 -2.57 11.90 -11.34
C LEU A 115 -1.59 12.78 -12.14
N GLU A 116 -1.93 14.05 -12.36
CA GLU A 116 -1.09 14.98 -13.12
C GLU A 116 0.24 15.28 -12.40
N ALA A 117 0.24 15.33 -11.07
CA ALA A 117 1.47 15.51 -10.30
C ALA A 117 2.44 14.32 -10.43
N LEU A 118 1.95 13.11 -10.70
CA LEU A 118 2.80 11.94 -10.93
C LEU A 118 3.40 11.96 -12.34
N LYS A 119 2.62 12.37 -13.35
CA LYS A 119 3.08 12.45 -14.74
C LYS A 119 4.30 13.35 -14.93
N ALA A 120 4.48 14.35 -14.07
CA ALA A 120 5.64 15.23 -14.08
C ALA A 120 6.98 14.50 -13.82
N LEU A 121 6.94 13.31 -13.22
CA LEU A 121 8.12 12.48 -12.94
C LEU A 121 8.31 11.31 -13.92
N GLY A 122 7.29 10.99 -14.71
CA GLY A 122 7.30 9.83 -15.62
C GLY A 122 5.97 9.09 -15.58
N GLU A 123 6.01 7.77 -15.85
CA GLU A 123 4.82 6.93 -15.86
C GLU A 123 4.23 6.78 -14.45
N PRO A 124 2.97 7.22 -14.19
CA PRO A 124 2.37 7.14 -12.86
C PRO A 124 2.33 5.73 -12.29
N ARG A 125 2.18 4.71 -13.13
CA ARG A 125 2.20 3.30 -12.72
C ARG A 125 3.51 2.94 -12.02
N ASP A 126 4.65 3.35 -12.57
CA ASP A 126 5.96 3.00 -12.05
C ASP A 126 6.21 3.68 -10.70
N ILE A 127 5.78 4.94 -10.56
CA ILE A 127 5.87 5.72 -9.32
C ILE A 127 5.01 5.09 -8.21
N ILE A 128 3.78 4.67 -8.53
CA ILE A 128 2.90 3.99 -7.57
C ILE A 128 3.50 2.64 -7.16
N SER A 129 4.03 1.88 -8.12
CA SER A 129 4.71 0.60 -7.84
C SER A 129 5.92 0.79 -6.92
N GLU A 130 6.73 1.82 -7.14
CA GLU A 130 7.86 2.15 -6.28
C GLU A 130 7.41 2.59 -4.88
N THR A 131 6.33 3.38 -4.80
CA THR A 131 5.72 3.77 -3.53
C THR A 131 5.25 2.55 -2.73
N LYS A 132 4.60 1.58 -3.38
CA LYS A 132 4.18 0.32 -2.75
C LYS A 132 5.36 -0.52 -2.27
N ARG A 133 6.42 -0.66 -3.08
CA ARG A 133 7.64 -1.38 -2.66
C ARG A 133 8.23 -0.76 -1.40
N ARG A 134 8.30 0.56 -1.33
CA ARG A 134 8.76 1.30 -0.13
C ARG A 134 7.81 1.10 1.05
N LEU A 135 6.51 1.20 0.84
CA LEU A 135 5.48 1.01 1.88
C LEU A 135 5.55 -0.37 2.57
N PHE A 136 5.94 -1.42 1.83
CA PHE A 136 6.08 -2.77 2.40
C PHE A 136 7.51 -3.12 2.87
N ALA A 137 8.50 -2.29 2.54
CA ALA A 137 9.90 -2.46 2.98
C ALA A 137 10.18 -1.94 4.40
N VAL A 138 9.28 -1.15 4.97
CA VAL A 138 9.44 -0.51 6.30
C VAL A 138 9.14 -1.44 7.48
#